data_AF-A0A239DVL0-F1
#
_entry.id   AF-A0A239DVL0-F1
#
_cell.length_a   1.000
_cell.length_b   1.000
_cell.length_c   1.000
_cell.angle_alpha   90.00
_cell.angle_beta   90.00
_cell.angle_gamma   90.00
#
_symmetry.space_group_name_H-M   'P 1'
#
loop_
_entity.id
_entity.type
_entity.pdbx_description
1 polymer ?
#
loop_
_entity_poly.entity_id
_entity_poly.type
_entity_poly.pdbx_seq_one_letter_code
_entity_poly.pdbx_strand_id
1 'polypeptide(L)'
;MPLLLKKPGFLTRIPGLFFTRTMKSLTIHQRSILLMICAPAMWSIAGVFTRHLDAARDFEVTFWRSLFSALFVGAALVAQRGLAGTLAAIRGGGWRIVVSGLMWCTMFSCFMIALTRTTVANTLIMLSIAPLLTAFLSWLILKQAVARRTWLAIAAAFVGMVWMFINGISNLGPSHLIGMLIALAVPAASATNLMIIKKAGQDVDLMPAIFLGSVFSALLMLPFAMPLRASGHDVGILAMLGVFQLGLPCMLMLRATRTLSAPEVSLLSLIEVLLGPVWAWLGAGEAPGFNTVIGGGVVLSALVGNELAALRARGALASDAACRPAKPAPVLASADAG
;
A
#
# COMPACT_ATOMS: atom_id res chain seq x y z
N MET A 1 -17.21 -25.79 19.76
CA MET A 1 -17.69 -26.55 18.59
C MET A 1 -17.03 -25.97 17.34
N PRO A 2 -15.94 -26.57 16.82
CA PRO A 2 -15.08 -25.95 15.79
C PRO A 2 -15.54 -26.35 14.38
N LEU A 3 -15.98 -25.39 13.56
CA LEU A 3 -16.45 -25.69 12.19
C LEU A 3 -16.40 -24.47 11.24
N LEU A 4 -15.25 -23.80 11.11
CA LEU A 4 -15.04 -22.78 10.06
C LEU A 4 -13.65 -22.84 9.41
N LEU A 5 -13.19 -24.07 9.14
CA LEU A 5 -12.01 -24.36 8.30
C LEU A 5 -12.43 -25.23 7.10
N LYS A 6 -13.20 -24.69 6.15
CA LYS A 6 -13.31 -25.28 4.80
C LYS A 6 -14.04 -24.39 3.79
N LYS A 7 -13.30 -23.61 3.01
CA LYS A 7 -13.58 -23.41 1.57
C LYS A 7 -12.28 -23.08 0.82
N PRO A 8 -11.52 -24.08 0.34
CA PRO A 8 -10.50 -23.86 -0.68
C PRO A 8 -11.20 -23.86 -2.05
N GLY A 9 -11.64 -22.70 -2.52
CA GLY A 9 -12.36 -22.57 -3.79
C GLY A 9 -11.99 -21.28 -4.52
N PHE A 10 -10.74 -21.16 -4.96
CA PHE A 10 -10.31 -19.98 -5.73
C PHE A 10 -9.34 -20.28 -6.89
N LEU A 11 -8.63 -21.42 -6.90
CA LEU A 11 -7.56 -21.66 -7.89
C LEU A 11 -7.98 -22.46 -9.14
N THR A 12 -9.26 -22.77 -9.34
CA THR A 12 -9.71 -23.67 -10.42
C THR A 12 -10.41 -22.99 -11.61
N ARG A 13 -10.50 -21.65 -11.68
CA ARG A 13 -11.21 -20.97 -12.78
C ARG A 13 -10.42 -19.86 -13.47
N ILE A 14 -9.15 -20.10 -13.76
CA ILE A 14 -8.40 -19.30 -14.75
C ILE A 14 -7.68 -20.30 -15.67
N PRO A 15 -8.00 -20.36 -16.97
CA PRO A 15 -7.32 -21.26 -17.90
C PRO A 15 -5.94 -20.69 -18.25
N GLY A 16 -4.91 -21.26 -17.62
CA GLY A 16 -3.49 -20.99 -17.86
C GLY A 16 -2.67 -22.13 -17.24
N LEU A 17 -2.44 -23.19 -18.02
CA LEU A 17 -2.16 -24.55 -17.54
C LEU A 17 -0.76 -24.80 -16.92
N PHE A 18 0.09 -23.78 -16.79
CA PHE A 18 1.43 -23.93 -16.20
C PHE A 18 1.60 -23.24 -14.83
N PHE A 19 0.83 -22.19 -14.51
CA PHE A 19 1.02 -21.41 -13.27
C PHE A 19 0.29 -22.01 -12.04
N THR A 20 -0.71 -22.85 -12.29
CA THR A 20 -1.61 -23.39 -11.25
C THR A 20 -1.04 -24.58 -10.47
N ARG A 21 -0.02 -25.28 -11.00
CA ARG A 21 0.53 -26.49 -10.37
C ARG A 21 1.56 -26.15 -9.28
N THR A 22 2.43 -25.17 -9.51
CA THR A 22 3.46 -24.73 -8.55
C THR A 22 2.87 -24.00 -7.34
N MET A 23 1.78 -23.26 -7.52
CA MET A 23 1.12 -22.56 -6.41
C MET A 23 0.44 -23.50 -5.41
N LYS A 24 0.14 -24.75 -5.79
CA LYS A 24 -0.59 -25.71 -4.94
C LYS A 24 0.23 -26.25 -3.77
N SER A 25 1.57 -26.30 -3.87
CA SER A 25 2.47 -26.77 -2.81
C SER A 25 2.88 -25.69 -1.81
N LEU A 26 2.63 -24.41 -2.11
CA LEU A 26 3.02 -23.30 -1.25
C LEU A 26 2.06 -23.14 -0.06
N THR A 27 2.63 -22.84 1.11
CA THR A 27 1.87 -22.47 2.30
C THR A 27 1.07 -21.18 2.06
N ILE A 28 0.01 -20.96 2.84
CA ILE A 28 -0.81 -19.73 2.77
C ILE A 28 0.08 -18.49 2.93
N HIS A 29 1.06 -18.55 3.82
CA HIS A 29 2.01 -17.47 4.06
C HIS A 29 2.91 -17.20 2.84
N GLN A 30 3.51 -18.23 2.24
CA GLN A 30 4.34 -18.08 1.03
C GLN A 30 3.56 -17.49 -0.15
N ARG A 31 2.30 -17.90 -0.34
CA ARG A 31 1.45 -17.30 -1.39
C ARG A 31 1.26 -15.81 -1.17
N SER A 32 1.03 -15.38 0.08
CA SER A 32 0.88 -13.96 0.40
C SER A 32 2.16 -13.17 0.22
N ILE A 33 3.33 -13.76 0.51
CA ILE A 33 4.63 -13.15 0.17
C ILE A 33 4.72 -12.92 -1.34
N LEU A 34 4.42 -13.92 -2.18
CA LEU A 34 4.45 -13.76 -3.64
C LEU A 34 3.49 -12.68 -4.13
N LEU A 35 2.25 -12.67 -3.62
CA LEU A 35 1.29 -11.61 -3.94
C LEU A 35 1.83 -10.22 -3.59
N MET A 36 2.49 -10.11 -2.44
CA MET A 36 3.07 -8.87 -1.93
C MET A 36 4.40 -8.50 -2.59
N ILE A 37 5.07 -9.41 -3.31
CA ILE A 37 6.20 -9.07 -4.18
C ILE A 37 5.67 -8.54 -5.51
N CYS A 38 4.66 -9.19 -6.08
CA CYS A 38 4.05 -8.77 -7.34
C CYS A 38 3.42 -7.38 -7.24
N ALA A 39 2.71 -7.07 -6.15
CA ALA A 39 2.02 -5.78 -5.99
C ALA A 39 2.95 -4.55 -6.13
N PRO A 40 4.04 -4.40 -5.33
CA PRO A 40 4.97 -3.28 -5.44
C PRO A 40 5.82 -3.32 -6.72
N ALA A 41 6.11 -4.50 -7.27
CA ALA A 41 6.73 -4.59 -8.59
C ALA A 41 5.83 -3.98 -9.68
N MET A 42 4.53 -4.28 -9.62
CA MET A 42 3.53 -3.64 -10.47
C MET A 42 3.33 -2.17 -10.15
N TRP A 43 3.56 -1.71 -8.91
CA TRP A 43 3.55 -0.28 -8.60
C TRP A 43 4.76 0.50 -9.11
N SER A 44 5.89 -0.19 -9.29
CA SER A 44 7.14 0.47 -9.67
C SER A 44 7.12 1.06 -11.09
N ILE A 45 6.20 0.62 -11.96
CA ILE A 45 6.16 1.04 -13.36
C ILE A 45 5.47 2.40 -13.58
N ALA A 46 4.75 2.94 -12.59
CA ALA A 46 4.02 4.22 -12.74
C ALA A 46 4.94 5.34 -13.23
N GLY A 47 6.12 5.47 -12.64
CA GLY A 47 7.05 6.56 -12.94
C GLY A 47 7.48 6.56 -14.41
N VAL A 48 7.76 5.39 -14.99
CA VAL A 48 8.24 5.30 -16.38
C VAL A 48 7.12 5.52 -17.39
N PHE A 49 5.97 4.87 -17.21
CA PHE A 49 4.88 4.96 -18.19
C PHE A 49 4.19 6.33 -18.17
N THR A 50 4.13 7.01 -17.02
CA THR A 50 3.57 8.37 -16.96
C THR A 50 4.41 9.40 -17.71
N ARG A 51 5.69 9.11 -17.98
CA ARG A 51 6.58 9.98 -18.78
C ARG A 51 6.54 9.69 -20.28
N HIS A 52 5.89 8.63 -20.70
CA HIS A 52 5.66 8.29 -22.12
C HIS A 52 4.26 8.71 -22.60
N LEU A 53 3.59 9.61 -21.87
CA LEU A 53 2.31 10.17 -22.26
C LEU A 53 2.54 11.39 -23.17
N ASP A 54 1.86 11.41 -24.31
CA ASP A 54 2.09 12.39 -25.37
C ASP A 54 1.24 13.65 -25.15
N ALA A 55 -0.08 13.48 -24.97
CA ALA A 55 -1.04 14.58 -24.88
C ALA A 55 -1.71 14.69 -23.51
N ALA A 56 -1.95 13.57 -22.82
CA ALA A 56 -2.55 13.56 -21.49
C ALA A 56 -1.59 14.18 -20.45
N ARG A 57 -1.98 15.29 -19.83
CA ARG A 57 -1.17 16.00 -18.83
C ARG A 57 -1.91 16.23 -17.52
N ASP A 58 -1.13 16.38 -16.46
CA ASP A 58 -1.57 16.80 -15.13
C ASP A 58 -2.72 15.94 -14.55
N PHE A 59 -3.90 16.53 -14.42
CA PHE A 59 -5.05 15.92 -13.75
C PHE A 59 -5.75 14.87 -14.63
N GLU A 60 -5.63 14.99 -15.95
CA GLU A 60 -6.22 14.06 -16.91
C GLU A 60 -5.64 12.63 -16.77
N VAL A 61 -4.34 12.53 -16.50
CA VAL A 61 -3.64 11.27 -16.19
C VAL A 61 -4.28 10.58 -14.98
N THR A 62 -4.52 11.37 -13.93
CA THR A 62 -5.10 10.84 -12.68
C THR A 62 -6.55 10.42 -12.88
N PHE A 63 -7.32 11.19 -13.66
CA PHE A 63 -8.70 10.88 -14.01
C PHE A 63 -8.83 9.53 -14.72
N TRP A 64 -8.18 9.35 -15.88
CA TRP A 64 -8.30 8.13 -16.67
C TRP A 64 -7.80 6.90 -15.91
N ARG A 65 -6.63 7.01 -15.26
CA ARG A 65 -6.07 5.92 -14.45
C ARG A 65 -7.02 5.50 -13.32
N SER A 66 -7.63 6.46 -12.63
CA SER A 66 -8.58 6.20 -11.55
C SER A 66 -9.90 5.62 -12.07
N LEU A 67 -10.38 6.09 -13.24
CA LEU A 67 -11.57 5.57 -13.89
C LEU A 67 -11.40 4.09 -14.28
N PHE A 68 -10.30 3.74 -14.96
CA PHE A 68 -10.04 2.35 -15.34
C PHE A 68 -9.80 1.45 -14.14
N SER A 69 -9.16 1.96 -13.08
CA SER A 69 -9.10 1.25 -11.80
C SER A 69 -10.48 0.99 -11.19
N ALA A 70 -11.34 2.01 -11.17
CA ALA A 70 -12.71 1.88 -10.65
C ALA A 70 -13.51 0.84 -11.44
N LEU A 71 -13.41 0.86 -12.77
CA LEU A 71 -14.04 -0.13 -13.64
C LEU A 71 -13.53 -1.54 -13.37
N PHE A 72 -12.21 -1.72 -13.27
CA PHE A 72 -11.61 -3.03 -13.01
C PHE A 72 -11.97 -3.58 -11.62
N VAL A 73 -11.78 -2.79 -10.57
CA VAL A 73 -12.07 -3.21 -9.19
C VAL A 73 -13.57 -3.44 -9.03
N GLY A 74 -14.41 -2.57 -9.62
CA GLY A 74 -15.86 -2.72 -9.65
C GLY A 74 -16.29 -4.01 -10.35
N ALA A 75 -15.77 -4.26 -11.56
CA ALA A 75 -16.03 -5.51 -12.29
C ALA A 75 -15.55 -6.74 -11.51
N ALA A 76 -14.38 -6.68 -10.87
CA ALA A 76 -13.86 -7.77 -10.05
C ALA A 76 -14.73 -8.03 -8.81
N LEU A 77 -15.28 -7.00 -8.17
CA LEU A 77 -16.21 -7.12 -7.04
C LEU A 77 -17.53 -7.74 -7.50
N VAL A 78 -18.09 -7.24 -8.61
CA VAL A 78 -19.33 -7.78 -9.19
C VAL A 78 -19.15 -9.24 -9.62
N ALA A 79 -18.01 -9.59 -10.22
CA ALA A 79 -17.71 -10.97 -10.58
C ALA A 79 -17.58 -11.90 -9.35
N GLN A 80 -17.12 -11.38 -8.21
CA GLN A 80 -16.94 -12.16 -6.98
C GLN A 80 -18.22 -12.29 -6.14
N ARG A 81 -19.10 -11.28 -6.17
CA ARG A 81 -20.23 -11.16 -5.22
C ARG A 81 -21.59 -10.92 -5.87
N GLY A 82 -21.62 -10.73 -7.19
CA GLY A 82 -22.74 -10.13 -7.89
C GLY A 82 -22.90 -8.64 -7.59
N LEU A 83 -23.79 -7.98 -8.34
CA LEU A 83 -24.14 -6.57 -8.12
C LEU A 83 -24.76 -6.35 -6.73
N ALA A 84 -25.73 -7.19 -6.35
CA ALA A 84 -26.40 -7.10 -5.06
C ALA A 84 -25.44 -7.30 -3.88
N GLY A 85 -24.54 -8.28 -3.95
CA GLY A 85 -23.53 -8.53 -2.91
C GLY A 85 -22.48 -7.42 -2.81
N THR A 86 -22.15 -6.77 -3.93
CA THR A 86 -21.24 -5.60 -3.93
C THR A 86 -21.90 -4.40 -3.25
N LEU A 87 -23.15 -4.09 -3.59
CA LEU A 87 -23.91 -3.02 -2.96
C LEU A 87 -24.13 -3.29 -1.46
N ALA A 88 -24.42 -4.53 -1.10
CA ALA A 88 -24.56 -4.94 0.30
C ALA A 88 -23.23 -4.79 1.06
N ALA A 89 -22.09 -5.11 0.46
CA ALA A 89 -20.78 -4.92 1.08
C ALA A 89 -20.45 -3.44 1.31
N ILE A 90 -20.75 -2.57 0.33
CA ILE A 90 -20.57 -1.11 0.46
C ILE A 90 -21.46 -0.55 1.56
N ARG A 91 -22.76 -0.91 1.57
CA ARG A 91 -23.71 -0.45 2.59
C ARG A 91 -23.39 -1.01 3.98
N GLY A 92 -23.01 -2.28 4.06
CA GLY A 92 -22.73 -2.99 5.30
C GLY A 92 -21.49 -2.48 6.04
N GLY A 93 -20.47 -1.98 5.32
CA GLY A 93 -19.33 -1.34 5.98
C GLY A 93 -19.56 0.12 6.38
N GLY A 94 -20.68 0.71 5.95
CA GLY A 94 -21.13 2.04 6.37
C GLY A 94 -20.09 3.15 6.18
N TRP A 95 -20.03 4.07 7.14
CA TRP A 95 -19.14 5.23 7.08
C TRP A 95 -17.64 4.87 7.04
N ARG A 96 -17.25 3.70 7.56
CA ARG A 96 -15.84 3.28 7.62
C ARG A 96 -15.27 3.01 6.24
N ILE A 97 -16.04 2.37 5.35
CA ILE A 97 -15.65 2.14 3.95
C ILE A 97 -15.59 3.47 3.19
N VAL A 98 -16.50 4.40 3.46
CA VAL A 98 -16.47 5.74 2.83
C VAL A 98 -15.23 6.52 3.25
N VAL A 99 -14.92 6.60 4.55
CA VAL A 99 -13.71 7.29 5.02
C VAL A 99 -12.44 6.60 4.51
N SER A 100 -12.39 5.27 4.51
CA SER A 100 -11.27 4.54 3.90
C SER A 100 -11.14 4.84 2.41
N GLY A 101 -12.26 4.90 1.68
CA GLY A 101 -12.30 5.31 0.27
C GLY A 101 -11.79 6.73 0.06
N LEU A 102 -12.13 7.68 0.93
CA LEU A 102 -11.57 9.05 0.89
C LEU A 102 -10.06 9.04 1.10
N MET A 103 -9.53 8.25 2.05
CA MET A 103 -8.08 8.12 2.23
C MET A 103 -7.40 7.53 1.00
N TRP A 104 -7.99 6.50 0.37
CA TRP A 104 -7.50 5.95 -0.91
C TRP A 104 -7.53 6.99 -2.04
N CYS A 105 -8.59 7.79 -2.13
CA CYS A 105 -8.68 8.91 -3.07
C CYS A 105 -7.54 9.92 -2.88
N THR A 106 -7.28 10.32 -1.64
CA THR A 106 -6.15 11.19 -1.28
C THR A 106 -4.82 10.57 -1.70
N MET A 107 -4.59 9.28 -1.39
CA MET A 107 -3.37 8.59 -1.77
C MET A 107 -3.16 8.58 -3.29
N PHE A 108 -4.18 8.23 -4.07
CA PHE A 108 -4.08 8.17 -5.54
C PHE A 108 -3.85 9.53 -6.18
N SER A 109 -4.53 10.56 -5.67
CA SER A 109 -4.45 11.93 -6.17
C SER A 109 -3.11 12.57 -5.82
N CYS A 110 -2.74 12.58 -4.54
CA CYS A 110 -1.49 13.19 -4.08
C CYS A 110 -0.26 12.48 -4.68
N PHE A 111 -0.30 11.16 -4.86
CA PHE A 111 0.79 10.43 -5.51
C PHE A 111 1.02 10.92 -6.95
N MET A 112 -0.04 11.06 -7.75
CA MET A 112 0.11 11.52 -9.14
C MET A 112 0.54 12.98 -9.21
N ILE A 113 -0.06 13.85 -8.39
CA ILE A 113 0.34 15.26 -8.35
C ILE A 113 1.80 15.41 -7.89
N ALA A 114 2.26 14.58 -6.95
CA ALA A 114 3.67 14.57 -6.56
C ALA A 114 4.57 14.15 -7.73
N LEU A 115 4.24 13.08 -8.46
CA LEU A 115 5.03 12.60 -9.61
C LEU A 115 5.15 13.60 -10.76
N THR A 116 4.17 14.50 -10.94
CA THR A 116 4.24 15.57 -11.95
C THR A 116 5.02 16.79 -11.47
N ARG A 117 5.21 16.94 -10.15
CA ARG A 117 5.87 18.11 -9.52
C ARG A 117 7.30 17.80 -9.07
N THR A 118 7.63 16.54 -8.82
CA THR A 118 8.95 16.08 -8.38
C THR A 118 9.34 14.77 -9.06
N THR A 119 10.57 14.32 -8.81
CA THR A 119 11.11 13.06 -9.35
C THR A 119 10.42 11.85 -8.72
N VAL A 120 10.40 10.73 -9.45
CA VAL A 120 9.96 9.41 -9.00
C VAL A 120 10.70 8.99 -7.73
N ALA A 121 12.02 9.17 -7.70
CA ALA A 121 12.84 8.82 -6.54
C ALA A 121 12.45 9.57 -5.26
N ASN A 122 12.36 10.90 -5.32
CA ASN A 122 11.93 11.70 -4.17
C ASN A 122 10.53 11.31 -3.71
N THR A 123 9.58 11.10 -4.63
CA THR A 123 8.22 10.67 -4.28
C THR A 123 8.22 9.34 -3.52
N LEU A 124 8.87 8.31 -4.08
CA LEU A 124 8.83 6.96 -3.50
C LEU A 124 9.56 6.87 -2.15
N ILE A 125 10.67 7.59 -1.98
CA ILE A 125 11.34 7.69 -0.67
C ILE A 125 10.40 8.32 0.36
N MET A 126 9.67 9.37 0.00
CA MET A 126 8.71 10.03 0.88
C MET A 126 7.55 9.11 1.25
N LEU A 127 7.06 8.30 0.31
CA LEU A 127 6.04 7.28 0.57
C LEU A 127 6.54 6.17 1.50
N SER A 128 7.83 5.83 1.46
CA SER A 128 8.43 4.75 2.25
C SER A 128 8.30 4.96 3.75
N ILE A 129 8.12 6.20 4.24
CA ILE A 129 7.99 6.50 5.66
C ILE A 129 6.62 6.11 6.24
N ALA A 130 5.66 5.66 5.43
CA ALA A 130 4.31 5.28 5.87
C ALA A 130 4.29 4.37 7.12
N PRO A 131 5.15 3.35 7.26
CA PRO A 131 5.20 2.48 8.45
C PRO A 131 5.66 3.23 9.71
N LEU A 132 6.64 4.12 9.58
CA LEU A 132 7.13 4.96 10.69
C LEU A 132 6.06 5.95 11.13
N LEU A 133 5.36 6.58 10.18
CA LEU A 133 4.26 7.48 10.46
C LEU A 133 3.07 6.75 11.08
N THR A 134 2.80 5.51 10.64
CA THR A 134 1.80 4.63 11.24
C THR A 134 2.15 4.30 12.69
N ALA A 135 3.42 4.00 13.00
CA ALA A 135 3.86 3.75 14.36
C ALA A 135 3.70 4.99 15.25
N PHE A 136 4.06 6.17 14.73
CA PHE A 136 3.87 7.45 15.42
C PHE A 136 2.39 7.75 15.71
N LEU A 137 1.51 7.62 14.71
CA LEU A 137 0.06 7.82 14.89
C LEU A 137 -0.55 6.79 15.85
N SER A 138 -0.07 5.55 15.83
CA SER A 138 -0.51 4.50 16.75
C SER A 138 -0.13 4.82 18.20
N TRP A 139 1.04 5.41 18.43
CA TRP A 139 1.41 5.92 19.75
C TRP A 139 0.51 7.10 20.17
N LEU A 140 0.29 8.06 19.28
CA LEU A 140 -0.47 9.27 19.59
C LEU A 140 -1.95 8.98 19.88
N ILE A 141 -2.59 8.16 19.04
CA ILE A 141 -4.05 7.93 19.08
C ILE A 141 -4.40 6.72 19.95
N LEU A 142 -3.69 5.60 19.78
CA LEU A 142 -3.99 4.35 20.50
C LEU A 142 -3.20 4.22 21.81
N LYS A 143 -2.30 5.16 22.11
CA LYS A 143 -1.42 5.13 23.31
C LYS A 143 -0.63 3.84 23.45
N GLN A 144 -0.34 3.18 22.32
CA GLN A 144 0.45 1.95 22.31
C GLN A 144 1.93 2.28 22.51
N ALA A 145 2.61 1.52 23.36
CA ALA A 145 4.04 1.68 23.58
C ALA A 145 4.81 1.37 22.30
N VAL A 146 5.58 2.36 21.82
CA VAL A 146 6.48 2.21 20.68
C VAL A 146 7.88 1.93 21.19
N ALA A 147 8.54 0.94 20.60
CA ALA A 147 9.89 0.56 20.99
C ALA A 147 10.88 1.72 20.75
N ARG A 148 11.86 1.89 21.64
CA ARG A 148 12.89 2.95 21.53
C ARG A 148 13.60 2.95 20.16
N ARG A 149 13.82 1.77 19.56
CA ARG A 149 14.39 1.62 18.22
C ARG A 149 13.56 2.31 17.12
N THR A 150 12.24 2.31 17.25
CA THR A 150 11.34 2.91 16.27
C THR A 150 11.38 4.44 16.37
N TRP A 151 11.59 4.99 17.57
CA TRP A 151 11.86 6.42 17.74
C TRP A 151 13.17 6.86 17.08
N LEU A 152 14.23 6.06 17.20
CA LEU A 152 15.49 6.31 16.49
C LEU A 152 15.29 6.26 14.97
N ALA A 153 14.50 5.29 14.48
CA ALA A 153 14.19 5.19 13.06
C ALA A 153 13.35 6.38 12.54
N ILE A 154 12.38 6.85 13.33
CA ILE A 154 11.59 8.06 13.02
C ILE A 154 12.52 9.28 12.94
N ALA A 155 13.41 9.46 13.91
CA ALA A 155 14.36 10.58 13.94
C ALA A 155 15.31 10.53 12.74
N ALA A 156 15.89 9.36 12.42
CA ALA A 156 16.76 9.18 11.27
C ALA A 156 16.04 9.44 9.95
N ALA A 157 14.82 8.92 9.77
CA ALA A 157 14.00 9.20 8.59
C ALA A 157 13.67 10.69 8.46
N PHE A 158 13.38 11.37 9.57
CA PHE A 158 13.14 12.82 9.57
C PHE A 158 14.39 13.60 9.11
N VAL A 159 15.57 13.25 9.62
CA VAL A 159 16.84 13.85 9.17
C VAL A 159 17.07 13.62 7.67
N GLY A 160 16.86 12.39 7.19
CA GLY A 160 17.00 12.08 5.76
C GLY A 160 16.02 12.87 4.87
N MET A 161 14.77 13.05 5.32
CA MET A 161 13.80 13.91 4.62
C MET A 161 14.24 15.37 4.62
N VAL A 162 14.59 15.93 5.77
CA VAL A 162 15.05 17.34 5.86
C VAL A 162 16.25 17.58 4.96
N TRP A 163 17.20 16.63 4.88
CA TRP A 163 18.31 16.67 3.95
C TRP A 163 17.86 16.80 2.49
N MET A 164 16.88 16.00 2.08
CA MET A 164 16.32 16.06 0.73
C MET A 164 15.58 17.38 0.46
N PHE A 165 14.90 17.94 1.46
CA PHE A 165 14.18 19.22 1.34
C PHE A 165 15.13 20.40 1.17
N ILE A 166 16.12 20.55 2.07
CA ILE A 166 17.06 21.68 2.06
C ILE A 166 17.81 21.73 0.72
N ASN A 167 18.26 20.57 0.24
CA ASN A 167 18.99 20.48 -1.01
C ASN A 167 18.09 20.44 -2.27
N GLY A 168 16.79 20.22 -2.11
CA GLY A 168 15.80 20.35 -3.18
C GLY A 168 15.56 21.82 -3.54
N ILE A 169 15.55 22.71 -2.53
CA ILE A 169 15.37 24.16 -2.68
C ILE A 169 16.48 24.77 -3.56
N SER A 170 17.73 24.34 -3.37
CA SER A 170 18.88 24.90 -4.09
C SER A 170 19.01 24.45 -5.55
N ASN A 171 18.39 23.33 -5.94
CA ASN A 171 18.67 22.68 -7.22
C ASN A 171 17.46 22.50 -8.16
N LEU A 172 16.24 22.37 -7.63
CA LEU A 172 15.05 21.96 -8.42
C LEU A 172 13.88 22.96 -8.38
N GLY A 173 14.01 24.04 -7.61
CA GLY A 173 13.03 25.13 -7.55
C GLY A 173 11.78 24.86 -6.69
N PRO A 174 10.86 25.84 -6.58
CA PRO A 174 9.73 25.78 -5.64
C PRO A 174 8.68 24.70 -5.96
N SER A 175 8.51 24.35 -7.25
CA SER A 175 7.56 23.32 -7.68
C SER A 175 7.90 21.93 -7.12
N HIS A 176 9.19 21.62 -7.00
CA HIS A 176 9.70 20.38 -6.45
C HIS A 176 9.35 20.22 -4.96
N LEU A 177 9.52 21.30 -4.18
CA LEU A 177 9.20 21.33 -2.76
C LEU A 177 7.71 21.07 -2.50
N ILE A 178 6.85 21.70 -3.30
CA ILE A 178 5.39 21.47 -3.26
C ILE A 178 5.09 20.00 -3.55
N GLY A 179 5.75 19.40 -4.55
CA GLY A 179 5.63 17.97 -4.85
C GLY A 179 6.00 17.08 -3.67
N MET A 180 7.10 17.38 -2.98
CA MET A 180 7.52 16.63 -1.78
C MET A 180 6.53 16.78 -0.61
N LEU A 181 6.01 17.98 -0.38
CA LEU A 181 4.99 18.21 0.66
C LEU A 181 3.68 17.47 0.34
N ILE A 182 3.25 17.49 -0.92
CA ILE A 182 2.09 16.72 -1.37
C ILE A 182 2.36 15.22 -1.23
N ALA A 183 3.58 14.76 -1.50
CA ALA A 183 3.96 13.35 -1.32
C ALA A 183 3.80 12.88 0.13
N LEU A 184 4.04 13.74 1.13
CA LEU A 184 3.81 13.41 2.56
C LEU A 184 2.34 13.16 2.91
N ALA A 185 1.40 13.69 2.13
CA ALA A 185 -0.02 13.41 2.36
C ALA A 185 -0.35 11.93 2.11
N VAL A 186 0.39 11.24 1.23
CA VAL A 186 0.19 9.82 0.91
C VAL A 186 0.48 8.89 2.11
N PRO A 187 1.68 8.90 2.74
CA PRO A 187 1.93 8.10 3.93
C PRO A 187 1.04 8.51 5.11
N ALA A 188 0.65 9.79 5.22
CA ALA A 188 -0.27 10.25 6.27
C ALA A 188 -1.68 9.68 6.10
N ALA A 189 -2.22 9.72 4.88
CA ALA A 189 -3.50 9.11 4.54
C ALA A 189 -3.45 7.59 4.70
N SER A 190 -2.36 6.95 4.27
CA SER A 190 -2.11 5.51 4.45
C SER A 190 -2.10 5.11 5.93
N ALA A 191 -1.34 5.83 6.77
CA ALA A 191 -1.27 5.61 8.21
C ALA A 191 -2.65 5.74 8.88
N THR A 192 -3.40 6.79 8.52
CA THR A 192 -4.75 7.04 9.01
C THR A 192 -5.71 5.92 8.58
N ASN A 193 -5.64 5.50 7.31
CA ASN A 193 -6.41 4.39 6.77
C ASN A 193 -6.11 3.09 7.53
N LEU A 194 -4.85 2.79 7.80
CA LEU A 194 -4.46 1.63 8.61
C LEU A 194 -5.02 1.70 10.04
N MET A 195 -5.12 2.88 10.66
CA MET A 195 -5.77 3.02 11.97
C MET A 195 -7.28 2.72 11.89
N ILE A 196 -7.96 3.18 10.83
CA ILE A 196 -9.38 2.88 10.58
C ILE A 196 -9.55 1.37 10.42
N ILE A 197 -8.69 0.72 9.64
CA ILE A 197 -8.69 -0.73 9.42
C ILE A 197 -8.51 -1.48 10.74
N LYS A 198 -7.49 -1.10 11.53
CA LYS A 198 -7.24 -1.73 12.84
C LYS A 198 -8.43 -1.60 13.80
N LYS A 199 -9.08 -0.43 13.84
CA LYS A 199 -10.24 -0.18 14.69
C LYS A 199 -11.51 -0.86 14.18
N ALA A 200 -11.61 -1.10 12.88
CA ALA A 200 -12.77 -1.75 12.27
C ALA A 200 -12.86 -3.25 12.57
N GLY A 201 -11.75 -3.91 12.91
CA GLY A 201 -11.67 -5.35 13.15
C GLY A 201 -11.46 -6.15 11.84
N GLN A 202 -11.25 -7.47 11.97
CA GLN A 202 -10.94 -8.35 10.83
C GLN A 202 -12.16 -8.68 9.94
N ASP A 203 -13.38 -8.36 10.38
CA ASP A 203 -14.62 -8.73 9.69
C ASP A 203 -15.02 -7.78 8.56
N VAL A 204 -14.39 -6.61 8.44
CA VAL A 204 -14.72 -5.64 7.39
C VAL A 204 -13.87 -5.88 6.16
N ASP A 205 -14.51 -6.29 5.07
CA ASP A 205 -13.86 -6.35 3.78
C ASP A 205 -13.64 -4.94 3.20
N LEU A 206 -12.37 -4.55 3.05
CA LEU A 206 -11.95 -3.22 2.61
C LEU A 206 -11.75 -3.11 1.10
N MET A 207 -11.95 -4.19 0.36
CA MET A 207 -11.84 -4.19 -1.08
C MET A 207 -12.82 -3.19 -1.76
N PRO A 208 -14.06 -2.99 -1.28
CA PRO A 208 -14.95 -1.92 -1.74
C PRO A 208 -14.43 -0.51 -1.46
N ALA A 209 -13.55 -0.31 -0.48
CA ALA A 209 -12.96 1.00 -0.21
C ALA A 209 -11.98 1.41 -1.32
N ILE A 210 -11.25 0.48 -1.94
CA ILE A 210 -10.41 0.76 -3.12
C ILE A 210 -11.28 1.22 -4.30
N PHE A 211 -12.41 0.54 -4.51
CA PHE A 211 -13.37 0.93 -5.55
C PHE A 211 -13.88 2.35 -5.31
N LEU A 212 -14.40 2.65 -4.11
CA LEU A 212 -14.86 4.00 -3.77
C LEU A 212 -13.74 5.03 -3.89
N GLY A 213 -12.52 4.72 -3.45
CA GLY A 213 -11.38 5.63 -3.60
C GLY A 213 -11.01 5.91 -5.04
N SER A 214 -11.08 4.90 -5.92
CA SER A 214 -10.88 5.08 -7.36
C SER A 214 -11.98 5.94 -7.99
N VAL A 215 -13.26 5.71 -7.61
CA VAL A 215 -14.40 6.52 -8.07
C VAL A 215 -14.29 7.97 -7.59
N PHE A 216 -14.03 8.19 -6.30
CA PHE A 216 -13.88 9.53 -5.74
C PHE A 216 -12.69 10.27 -6.35
N SER A 217 -11.57 9.58 -6.60
CA SER A 217 -10.40 10.14 -7.28
C SER A 217 -10.74 10.56 -8.71
N ALA A 218 -11.43 9.71 -9.47
CA ALA A 218 -11.88 10.04 -10.82
C ALA A 218 -12.82 11.26 -10.82
N LEU A 219 -13.84 11.26 -9.94
CA LEU A 219 -14.79 12.38 -9.85
C LEU A 219 -14.13 13.69 -9.41
N LEU A 220 -13.18 13.64 -8.47
CA LEU A 220 -12.47 14.81 -7.99
C LEU A 220 -11.59 15.42 -9.09
N MET A 221 -10.99 14.58 -9.95
CA MET A 221 -10.09 15.03 -11.02
C MET A 221 -10.83 15.45 -12.30
N LEU A 222 -12.05 14.97 -12.51
CA LEU A 222 -12.86 15.27 -13.69
C LEU A 222 -12.99 16.79 -14.01
N PRO A 223 -13.34 17.69 -13.07
CA PRO A 223 -13.47 19.12 -13.40
C PRO A 223 -12.14 19.75 -13.80
N PHE A 224 -11.01 19.24 -13.28
CA PHE A 224 -9.67 19.74 -13.60
C PHE A 224 -9.09 19.09 -14.87
N ALA A 225 -9.65 17.99 -15.33
CA ALA A 225 -9.24 17.27 -16.53
C ALA A 225 -9.93 17.78 -17.81
N MET A 226 -10.93 18.67 -17.68
CA MET A 226 -11.65 19.22 -18.84
C MET A 226 -10.88 20.40 -19.47
N PRO A 227 -10.77 20.49 -20.80
CA PRO A 227 -11.25 19.52 -21.80
C PRO A 227 -10.32 18.30 -21.90
N LEU A 228 -10.91 17.11 -21.98
CA LEU A 228 -10.16 15.85 -22.16
C LEU A 228 -9.45 15.88 -23.52
N ARG A 229 -8.11 15.86 -23.50
CA ARG A 229 -7.23 15.97 -24.68
C ARG A 229 -6.41 14.70 -24.91
N ALA A 230 -6.56 13.69 -24.06
CA ALA A 230 -5.85 12.42 -24.16
C ALA A 230 -6.07 11.78 -25.54
N SER A 231 -4.97 11.40 -26.18
CA SER A 231 -5.00 10.62 -27.41
C SER A 231 -5.46 9.18 -27.12
N GLY A 232 -5.88 8.44 -28.16
CA GLY A 232 -6.21 7.01 -28.00
C GLY A 232 -5.04 6.18 -27.47
N HIS A 233 -3.79 6.57 -27.81
CA HIS A 233 -2.57 5.98 -27.27
C HIS A 233 -2.45 6.23 -25.76
N ASP A 234 -2.62 7.47 -25.32
CA ASP A 234 -2.57 7.84 -23.90
C ASP A 234 -3.64 7.10 -23.09
N VAL A 235 -4.87 7.03 -23.61
CA VAL A 235 -5.96 6.29 -22.96
C VAL A 235 -5.61 4.80 -22.81
N GLY A 236 -4.96 4.20 -23.80
CA GLY A 236 -4.47 2.82 -23.73
C GLY A 236 -3.43 2.61 -22.62
N ILE A 237 -2.44 3.50 -22.52
CA ILE A 237 -1.44 3.47 -21.44
C ILE A 237 -2.11 3.67 -20.09
N LEU A 238 -3.02 4.63 -19.98
CA LEU A 238 -3.73 4.96 -18.73
C LEU A 238 -4.68 3.83 -18.30
N ALA A 239 -5.26 3.09 -19.25
CA ALA A 239 -6.03 1.88 -18.97
C ALA A 239 -5.14 0.79 -18.40
N MET A 240 -3.97 0.54 -19.02
CA MET A 240 -2.99 -0.40 -18.50
C MET A 240 -2.55 -0.01 -17.08
N LEU A 241 -2.24 1.27 -16.85
CA LEU A 241 -1.87 1.77 -15.52
C LEU A 241 -3.03 1.71 -14.51
N GLY A 242 -4.27 1.98 -14.93
CA GLY A 242 -5.42 1.87 -14.04
C GLY A 242 -5.63 0.43 -13.55
N VAL A 243 -5.47 -0.54 -14.43
CA VAL A 243 -5.67 -1.96 -14.13
C VAL A 243 -4.47 -2.56 -13.40
N PHE A 244 -3.29 -2.53 -14.04
CA PHE A 244 -2.11 -3.26 -13.60
C PHE A 244 -1.31 -2.49 -12.56
N GLN A 245 -1.33 -1.15 -12.58
CA GLN A 245 -0.60 -0.34 -11.62
C GLN A 245 -1.49 0.09 -10.45
N LEU A 246 -2.81 0.23 -10.58
CA LEU A 246 -3.66 0.65 -9.46
C LEU A 246 -4.52 -0.49 -8.91
N GLY A 247 -5.49 -0.96 -9.71
CA GLY A 247 -6.56 -1.83 -9.22
C GLY A 247 -6.07 -3.18 -8.75
N LEU A 248 -5.36 -3.90 -9.62
CA LEU A 248 -4.85 -5.25 -9.34
C LEU A 248 -3.87 -5.28 -8.15
N PRO A 249 -2.80 -4.48 -8.09
CA PRO A 249 -1.84 -4.54 -6.99
C PRO A 249 -2.46 -4.11 -5.65
N CYS A 250 -3.38 -3.15 -5.62
CA CYS A 250 -4.09 -2.81 -4.39
C CYS A 250 -4.93 -3.98 -3.85
N MET A 251 -5.61 -4.73 -4.74
CA MET A 251 -6.34 -5.94 -4.38
C MET A 251 -5.41 -7.06 -3.89
N LEU A 252 -4.26 -7.23 -4.54
CA LEU A 252 -3.25 -8.21 -4.12
C LEU A 252 -2.69 -7.88 -2.73
N MET A 253 -2.32 -6.61 -2.50
CA MET A 253 -1.84 -6.14 -1.20
C MET A 253 -2.89 -6.42 -0.11
N LEU A 254 -4.15 -6.01 -0.29
CA LEU A 254 -5.19 -6.24 0.73
C LEU A 254 -5.40 -7.71 1.07
N ARG A 255 -5.20 -8.61 0.09
CA ARG A 255 -5.25 -10.06 0.32
C ARG A 255 -4.01 -10.54 1.08
N ALA A 256 -2.82 -10.02 0.75
CA ALA A 256 -1.58 -10.37 1.43
C ALA A 256 -1.56 -9.89 2.89
N THR A 257 -2.09 -8.69 3.17
CA THR A 257 -2.13 -8.10 4.52
C THR A 257 -3.03 -8.86 5.50
N ARG A 258 -3.85 -9.81 5.03
CA ARG A 258 -4.67 -10.69 5.90
C ARG A 258 -3.84 -11.74 6.63
N THR A 259 -2.67 -12.08 6.10
CA THR A 259 -1.82 -13.16 6.62
C THR A 259 -0.42 -12.66 6.97
N LEU A 260 0.08 -11.67 6.24
CA LEU A 260 1.36 -11.03 6.52
C LEU A 260 1.23 -10.03 7.67
N SER A 261 2.27 -9.96 8.46
CA SER A 261 2.45 -8.92 9.48
C SER A 261 2.75 -7.56 8.85
N ALA A 262 2.45 -6.48 9.58
CA ALA A 262 2.74 -5.13 9.11
C ALA A 262 4.23 -4.91 8.73
N PRO A 263 5.23 -5.44 9.49
CA PRO A 263 6.63 -5.33 9.08
C PRO A 263 6.99 -6.09 7.80
N GLU A 264 6.39 -7.27 7.54
CA GLU A 264 6.58 -8.01 6.29
C GLU A 264 6.04 -7.22 5.10
N VAL A 265 4.81 -6.71 5.20
CA VAL A 265 4.18 -5.89 4.17
C VAL A 265 5.05 -4.67 3.89
N SER A 266 5.51 -3.98 4.94
CA SER A 266 6.39 -2.82 4.82
C SER A 266 7.68 -3.12 4.08
N LEU A 267 8.41 -4.17 4.46
CA LEU A 267 9.67 -4.56 3.82
C LEU A 267 9.48 -4.96 2.36
N LEU A 268 8.42 -5.72 2.07
CA LEU A 268 8.13 -6.14 0.70
C LEU A 268 7.69 -4.95 -0.18
N SER A 269 6.99 -3.96 0.38
CA SER A 269 6.66 -2.71 -0.34
C SER A 269 7.90 -1.92 -0.76
N LEU A 270 9.05 -2.08 -0.10
CA LEU A 270 10.30 -1.39 -0.50
C LEU A 270 10.81 -1.80 -1.86
N ILE A 271 10.33 -2.93 -2.41
CA ILE A 271 10.58 -3.32 -3.79
C ILE A 271 10.16 -2.20 -4.75
N GLU A 272 9.02 -1.52 -4.50
CA GLU A 272 8.57 -0.40 -5.31
C GLU A 272 9.56 0.77 -5.25
N VAL A 273 10.03 1.10 -4.05
CA VAL A 273 10.92 2.24 -3.81
C VAL A 273 12.30 2.03 -4.45
N LEU A 274 12.73 0.78 -4.58
CA LEU A 274 13.98 0.44 -5.26
C LEU A 274 13.81 0.34 -6.78
N LEU A 275 12.75 -0.31 -7.25
CA LEU A 275 12.53 -0.52 -8.69
C LEU A 275 12.05 0.75 -9.40
N GLY A 276 11.23 1.58 -8.77
CA GLY A 276 10.64 2.76 -9.38
C GLY A 276 11.68 3.75 -9.93
N PRO A 277 12.71 4.15 -9.16
CA PRO A 277 13.79 4.98 -9.65
C PRO A 277 14.61 4.31 -10.77
N VAL A 278 14.80 2.98 -10.70
CA VAL A 278 15.52 2.22 -11.73
C VAL A 278 14.78 2.31 -13.06
N TRP A 279 13.46 2.07 -13.06
CA TRP A 279 12.65 2.20 -14.28
C TRP A 279 12.58 3.64 -14.80
N ALA A 280 12.48 4.62 -13.90
CA ALA A 280 12.47 6.03 -14.27
C ALA A 280 13.81 6.46 -14.90
N TRP A 281 14.93 5.96 -14.38
CA TRP A 281 16.24 6.22 -14.95
C TRP A 281 16.42 5.56 -16.32
N LEU A 282 16.06 4.27 -16.44
CA LEU A 282 16.23 3.51 -17.69
C LEU A 282 15.28 3.96 -18.81
N GLY A 283 14.03 4.27 -18.47
CA GLY A 283 13.01 4.59 -19.49
C GLY A 283 12.75 6.07 -19.68
N ALA A 284 13.01 6.92 -18.68
CA ALA A 284 12.77 8.36 -18.78
C ALA A 284 14.05 9.22 -18.60
N GLY A 285 15.22 8.58 -18.41
CA GLY A 285 16.49 9.29 -18.20
C GLY A 285 16.57 10.03 -16.86
N GLU A 286 15.65 9.78 -15.93
CA GLU A 286 15.57 10.51 -14.67
C GLU A 286 16.55 9.94 -13.63
N ALA A 287 17.79 10.45 -13.64
CA ALA A 287 18.80 10.05 -12.67
C ALA A 287 18.50 10.64 -11.27
N PRO A 288 18.49 9.83 -10.19
CA PRO A 288 18.34 10.36 -8.84
C PRO A 288 19.52 11.24 -8.49
N GLY A 289 19.24 12.46 -8.03
CA GLY A 289 20.28 13.40 -7.60
C GLY A 289 21.05 12.85 -6.40
N PHE A 290 22.31 13.29 -6.24
CA PHE A 290 23.18 12.88 -5.14
C PHE A 290 22.52 13.04 -3.76
N ASN A 291 21.79 14.14 -3.55
CA ASN A 291 21.08 14.41 -2.31
C ASN A 291 19.92 13.44 -2.04
N THR A 292 19.23 13.01 -3.09
CA THR A 292 18.18 11.99 -3.02
C THR A 292 18.77 10.63 -2.64
N VAL A 293 19.95 10.29 -3.16
CA VAL A 293 20.64 9.03 -2.82
C VAL A 293 21.08 9.03 -1.35
N ILE A 294 21.67 10.11 -0.86
CA ILE A 294 22.09 10.21 0.56
C ILE A 294 20.88 10.21 1.49
N GLY A 295 19.95 11.14 1.31
CA GLY A 295 18.79 11.28 2.20
C GLY A 295 17.87 10.06 2.13
N GLY A 296 17.65 9.53 0.93
CA GLY A 296 16.92 8.29 0.70
C GLY A 296 17.60 7.07 1.32
N GLY A 297 18.93 6.96 1.22
CA GLY A 297 19.71 5.90 1.87
C GLY A 297 19.55 5.92 3.38
N VAL A 298 19.56 7.10 4.00
CA VAL A 298 19.31 7.26 5.45
C VAL A 298 17.89 6.82 5.82
N VAL A 299 16.87 7.26 5.06
CA VAL A 299 15.47 6.88 5.32
C VAL A 299 15.26 5.38 5.16
N LEU A 300 15.75 4.80 4.07
CA LEU A 300 15.58 3.38 3.76
C LEU A 300 16.33 2.50 4.76
N SER A 301 17.56 2.84 5.13
CA SER A 301 18.33 2.07 6.12
C SER A 301 17.67 2.10 7.51
N ALA A 302 17.16 3.26 7.94
CA ALA A 302 16.43 3.40 9.19
C ALA A 302 15.16 2.53 9.20
N LEU A 303 14.41 2.56 8.10
CA LEU A 303 13.19 1.77 7.96
C LEU A 303 13.47 0.26 7.92
N VAL A 304 14.39 -0.18 7.06
CA VAL A 304 14.78 -1.60 6.96
C VAL A 304 15.28 -2.11 8.31
N GLY A 305 16.13 -1.33 8.99
CA GLY A 305 16.62 -1.66 10.33
C GLY A 305 15.48 -1.81 11.34
N ASN A 306 14.51 -0.89 11.34
CA ASN A 306 13.35 -0.96 12.23
C ASN A 306 12.47 -2.19 11.98
N GLU A 307 12.12 -2.46 10.72
CA GLU A 307 11.23 -3.56 10.37
C GLU A 307 11.89 -4.93 10.57
N LEU A 308 13.17 -5.08 10.23
CA LEU A 308 13.92 -6.32 10.51
C LEU A 308 14.02 -6.59 12.02
N ALA A 309 14.27 -5.55 12.82
CA ALA A 309 14.28 -5.70 14.27
C ALA A 309 12.89 -6.06 14.82
N ALA A 310 11.82 -5.51 14.24
CA ALA A 310 10.45 -5.87 14.60
C ALA A 310 10.12 -7.34 14.28
N LEU A 311 10.59 -7.86 13.13
CA LEU A 311 10.43 -9.27 12.78
C LEU A 311 11.21 -10.20 13.70
N ARG A 312 12.46 -9.89 14.01
CA ARG A 312 13.28 -10.69 14.95
C ARG A 312 12.65 -10.75 16.33
N ALA A 313 12.17 -9.62 16.85
CA ALA A 313 11.49 -9.57 18.15
C ALA A 313 10.22 -10.45 18.17
N ARG A 314 9.48 -10.51 17.06
CA ARG A 314 8.31 -11.41 16.93
C ARG A 314 8.71 -12.89 16.88
N GLY A 315 9.75 -13.23 16.12
CA GLY A 315 10.25 -14.60 16.03
C GLY A 315 10.72 -15.13 17.39
N ALA A 316 11.42 -14.30 18.18
CA ALA A 316 11.85 -14.65 19.53
C ALA A 316 10.66 -14.97 20.45
N LEU A 317 9.63 -14.11 20.47
CA LEU A 317 8.43 -14.33 21.28
C LEU A 317 7.66 -15.61 20.87
N ALA A 318 7.61 -15.93 19.57
CA ALA A 318 6.98 -17.15 19.08
C ALA A 318 7.74 -18.41 19.50
N SER A 319 9.08 -18.37 19.47
CA SER A 319 9.94 -19.47 19.95
C SER A 319 9.79 -19.70 21.46
N ASP A 320 9.79 -18.62 22.26
CA ASP A 320 9.61 -18.70 23.71
C ASP A 320 8.24 -19.27 24.10
N ALA A 321 7.18 -18.89 23.36
CA ALA A 321 5.84 -19.41 23.59
C ALA A 321 5.73 -20.92 23.29
N ALA A 322 6.46 -21.41 22.28
CA ALA A 322 6.50 -22.83 21.94
C ALA A 322 7.28 -23.68 22.97
N CYS A 323 8.22 -23.08 23.69
CA CYS A 323 9.06 -23.77 24.68
C CYS A 323 8.45 -23.79 26.09
N ARG A 324 7.39 -23.01 26.37
CA ARG A 324 6.73 -23.02 27.68
C ARG A 324 5.93 -24.33 27.88
N PRO A 325 6.19 -25.11 28.94
CA PRO A 325 5.40 -26.29 29.24
C PRO A 325 3.93 -25.90 29.50
N ALA A 326 3.00 -26.71 28.98
CA ALA A 326 1.57 -26.49 29.17
C ALA A 326 1.25 -26.41 30.67
N LYS A 327 0.58 -25.33 31.08
CA LYS A 327 0.15 -25.14 32.48
C LYS A 327 -0.73 -26.34 32.87
N PRO A 328 -0.44 -27.07 33.97
CA PRO A 328 -1.28 -28.17 34.41
C PRO A 328 -2.72 -27.68 34.56
N ALA A 329 -3.68 -28.45 34.05
CA ALA A 329 -5.09 -28.15 34.22
C ALA A 329 -5.39 -27.96 35.72
N PRO A 330 -6.22 -26.98 36.11
CA PRO A 330 -6.64 -26.88 37.49
C PRO A 330 -7.34 -28.18 37.84
N VAL A 331 -6.76 -28.92 38.80
CA VAL A 331 -7.42 -30.06 39.42
C VAL A 331 -8.69 -29.49 40.04
N LEU A 332 -9.83 -29.79 39.41
CA LEU A 332 -11.14 -29.56 40.01
C LEU A 332 -11.14 -30.37 41.30
N ALA A 333 -10.89 -29.70 42.42
CA ALA A 333 -11.11 -30.27 43.72
C ALA A 333 -12.59 -30.68 43.77
N SER A 334 -12.82 -31.99 43.77
CA SER A 334 -14.10 -32.60 44.06
C SER A 334 -14.56 -32.07 45.41
N ALA A 335 -15.55 -31.17 45.38
CA ALA A 335 -16.29 -30.75 46.54
C ALA A 335 -17.24 -31.89 46.93
N ASP A 336 -16.67 -32.94 47.53
CA ASP A 336 -17.38 -33.93 48.34
C ASP A 336 -16.93 -33.72 49.79
N ALA A 337 -17.76 -33.04 50.59
CA ALA A 337 -17.89 -33.20 52.04
C ALA A 337 -18.77 -32.07 52.62
N GLY A 338 -19.92 -32.43 53.19
CA GLY A 338 -20.70 -31.58 54.10
C GLY A 338 -22.18 -31.53 53.79
#